data_AF-A0A1M3N0E5-F1
#
_entry.id   AF-A0A1M3N0E5-F1
#
_cell.length_a   1.000
_cell.length_b   1.000
_cell.length_c   1.000
_cell.angle_alpha   90.00
_cell.angle_beta   90.00
_cell.angle_gamma   90.00
#
_symmetry.space_group_name_H-M   'P 1'
#
loop_
_entity.id
_entity.type
_entity.pdbx_description
1 polymer ?
#
loop_
_entity_poly.entity_id
_entity_poly.type
_entity_poly.pdbx_seq_one_letter_code
_entity_poly.pdbx_strand_id
1 'polypeptide(L)'
;MERNSWLLACGVVVSVTVIGCDKQRGEPAMTTTTTGALSHDDAIMRLATARCDREAACNEIGAGKKYADRDECTREAGQNARGTLRADQCATIDQAKLSDCLNDIKNERCNNPLDTLDTVTSCTRSKMCVEPK
;
A
#
# COMPACT_ATOMS: atom_id res chain seq x y z
N MET A 1 -17.55 41.60 -20.19
CA MET A 1 -18.35 41.43 -21.43
C MET A 1 -18.70 39.95 -21.55
N GLU A 2 -19.37 39.31 -20.59
CA GLU A 2 -20.81 39.44 -20.24
C GLU A 2 -21.72 39.26 -21.46
N ARG A 3 -22.27 38.05 -21.60
CA ARG A 3 -23.37 37.72 -22.50
C ARG A 3 -24.51 37.13 -21.67
N ASN A 4 -25.46 38.01 -21.34
CA ASN A 4 -26.83 37.69 -20.96
C ASN A 4 -27.45 36.66 -21.90
N SER A 5 -28.20 35.71 -21.36
CA SER A 5 -29.42 35.25 -22.02
C SER A 5 -30.47 34.92 -20.95
N TRP A 6 -31.54 35.72 -21.00
CA TRP A 6 -32.64 35.77 -20.06
C TRP A 6 -33.69 34.68 -20.36
N LEU A 7 -34.26 34.15 -19.29
CA LEU A 7 -35.70 33.87 -19.09
C LEU A 7 -36.46 33.01 -20.13
N LEU A 8 -36.81 31.80 -19.72
CA LEU A 8 -38.13 31.18 -19.90
C LEU A 8 -38.44 30.46 -18.56
N ALA A 9 -39.10 31.08 -17.59
CA ALA A 9 -40.55 31.27 -17.46
C ALA A 9 -41.34 29.94 -17.28
N CYS A 10 -42.05 29.88 -16.15
CA CYS A 10 -43.23 29.07 -15.85
C CYS A 10 -43.03 27.57 -15.57
N GLY A 11 -42.71 27.27 -14.30
CA GLY A 11 -42.86 25.94 -13.74
C GLY A 11 -42.84 25.94 -12.22
N VAL A 12 -43.69 26.73 -11.58
CA VAL A 12 -43.96 26.60 -10.14
C VAL A 12 -44.78 25.32 -9.93
N VAL A 13 -44.20 24.30 -9.32
CA VAL A 13 -44.99 23.29 -8.60
C VAL A 13 -44.31 22.92 -7.29
N VAL A 14 -44.83 23.54 -6.23
CA VAL A 14 -45.07 23.05 -4.86
C VAL A 14 -44.13 21.99 -4.29
N SER A 15 -43.47 22.41 -3.22
CA SER A 15 -42.63 21.68 -2.27
C SER A 15 -43.31 20.46 -1.62
N VAL A 16 -42.56 19.36 -1.50
CA VAL A 16 -42.74 18.38 -0.42
C VAL A 16 -41.38 18.24 0.27
N THR A 17 -41.23 18.88 1.44
CA THR A 17 -40.09 18.68 2.34
C THR A 17 -40.26 17.34 3.05
N VAL A 18 -39.49 16.34 2.64
CA VAL A 18 -39.22 15.17 3.48
C VAL A 18 -38.03 15.48 4.37
N ILE A 19 -38.26 15.45 5.68
CA ILE A 19 -37.23 15.51 6.70
C ILE A 19 -36.49 14.17 6.70
N GLY A 20 -35.16 14.21 6.63
CA GLY A 20 -34.30 13.22 7.30
C GLY A 20 -33.72 12.09 6.45
N CYS A 21 -32.55 12.35 5.84
CA CYS A 21 -31.31 11.61 6.07
C CYS A 21 -30.22 12.28 5.22
N ASP A 22 -29.47 13.19 5.84
CA ASP A 22 -28.23 13.71 5.29
C ASP A 22 -27.19 12.58 5.34
N LYS A 23 -27.18 11.75 4.29
CA LYS A 23 -26.16 10.73 4.12
C LYS A 23 -24.93 11.48 3.61
N GLN A 24 -24.08 11.83 4.57
CA GLN A 24 -22.80 12.50 4.41
C GLN A 24 -22.19 12.21 3.03
N ARG A 25 -22.10 13.26 2.21
CA ARG A 25 -21.14 13.30 1.11
C ARG A 25 -19.81 12.90 1.74
N GLY A 26 -19.30 11.75 1.33
CA GLY A 26 -17.90 11.43 1.52
C GLY A 26 -17.10 12.59 0.93
N GLU A 27 -16.56 13.41 1.84
CA GLU A 27 -15.29 14.06 1.62
C GLU A 27 -14.39 13.05 0.91
N PRO A 28 -13.74 13.40 -0.21
CA PRO A 28 -12.60 12.60 -0.63
C PRO A 28 -11.71 12.55 0.60
N ALA A 29 -11.52 11.34 1.12
CA ALA A 29 -10.64 11.09 2.24
C ALA A 29 -9.42 11.95 2.00
N MET A 30 -9.25 12.99 2.82
CA MET A 30 -7.92 13.49 3.05
C MET A 30 -7.22 12.25 3.57
N THR A 31 -6.47 11.62 2.68
CA THR A 31 -5.41 10.70 3.03
C THR A 31 -4.68 11.44 4.12
N THR A 32 -4.96 11.06 5.36
CA THR A 32 -4.23 11.54 6.49
C THR A 32 -2.90 10.85 6.29
N THR A 33 -2.01 11.50 5.53
CA THR A 33 -0.58 11.28 5.64
C THR A 33 -0.28 11.75 7.05
N THR A 34 -0.59 10.90 8.02
CA THR A 34 -0.06 11.01 9.35
C THR A 34 1.44 10.98 9.12
N THR A 35 2.11 12.12 9.30
CA THR A 35 3.54 12.18 9.54
C THR A 35 3.79 11.51 10.90
N GLY A 36 3.46 10.24 10.96
CA GLY A 36 3.51 9.37 12.12
C GLY A 36 4.57 8.34 11.82
N ALA A 37 5.38 8.06 12.82
CA ALA A 37 6.42 7.04 12.76
C ALA A 37 5.89 5.79 12.04
N LEU A 38 6.64 5.34 11.04
CA LEU A 38 6.32 4.13 10.30
C LEU A 38 6.27 2.95 11.26
N SER A 39 5.11 2.30 11.39
CA SER A 39 4.98 1.13 12.26
C SER A 39 5.60 -0.11 11.61
N HIS A 40 5.90 -1.12 12.43
CA HIS A 40 6.38 -2.41 11.93
C HIS A 40 5.36 -3.10 11.03
N ASP A 41 4.09 -3.08 11.41
CA ASP A 41 3.02 -3.68 10.62
C ASP A 41 2.87 -2.97 9.26
N ASP A 42 2.99 -1.64 9.23
CA ASP A 42 3.00 -0.91 7.96
C ASP A 42 4.18 -1.30 7.07
N ALA A 43 5.37 -1.46 7.65
CA ALA A 43 6.55 -1.91 6.90
C ALA A 43 6.37 -3.32 6.34
N ILE A 44 5.85 -4.24 7.15
CA ILE A 44 5.55 -5.63 6.76
C ILE A 44 4.55 -5.63 5.60
N MET A 45 3.47 -4.87 5.70
CA MET A 45 2.46 -4.78 4.64
C MET A 45 3.04 -4.21 3.35
N ARG A 46 3.89 -3.17 3.44
CA ARG A 46 4.55 -2.58 2.26
C ARG A 46 5.51 -3.56 1.59
N LEU A 47 6.32 -4.27 2.36
CA LEU A 47 7.24 -5.30 1.87
C LEU A 47 6.49 -6.45 1.19
N ALA A 48 5.44 -6.95 1.85
CA ALA A 48 4.60 -8.01 1.30
C ALA A 48 3.92 -7.58 0.00
N THR A 49 3.36 -6.37 -0.03
CA THR A 49 2.72 -5.81 -1.21
C THR A 49 3.72 -5.66 -2.36
N ALA A 50 4.89 -5.06 -2.13
CA ALA A 50 5.91 -4.90 -3.16
C ALA A 50 6.39 -6.24 -3.72
N ARG A 51 6.58 -7.25 -2.85
CA ARG A 51 6.92 -8.61 -3.28
C ARG A 51 5.81 -9.20 -4.14
N CYS A 52 4.56 -9.14 -3.72
CA CYS A 52 3.46 -9.72 -4.49
C CYS A 52 3.17 -8.99 -5.80
N ASP A 53 3.36 -7.66 -5.84
CA ASP A 53 3.28 -6.90 -7.08
C ASP A 53 4.40 -7.31 -8.05
N ARG A 54 5.59 -7.59 -7.53
CA ARG A 54 6.69 -8.13 -8.33
C ARG A 54 6.37 -9.51 -8.91
N GLU A 55 5.83 -10.41 -8.09
CA GLU A 55 5.47 -11.78 -8.47
C GLU A 55 4.32 -11.80 -9.47
N ALA A 56 3.33 -10.92 -9.30
CA ALA A 56 2.29 -10.69 -10.30
C ALA A 56 2.90 -10.25 -11.64
N ALA A 57 3.83 -9.28 -11.62
CA ALA A 57 4.55 -8.85 -12.82
C ALA A 57 5.43 -9.95 -13.44
N CYS A 58 5.79 -10.99 -12.67
CA CYS A 58 6.47 -12.19 -13.17
C CYS A 58 5.54 -13.29 -13.68
N ASN A 59 4.22 -13.15 -13.53
CA ASN A 59 3.24 -14.22 -13.81
C ASN A 59 3.39 -15.45 -12.88
N GLU A 60 3.74 -15.21 -11.62
CA GLU A 60 3.91 -16.23 -10.56
C GLU A 60 2.71 -16.34 -9.61
N ILE A 61 1.61 -15.62 -9.90
CA ILE A 61 0.37 -15.69 -9.13
C ILE A 61 -0.75 -16.25 -10.02
N GLY A 62 -1.40 -17.32 -9.54
CA GLY A 62 -2.52 -17.98 -10.21
C GLY A 62 -2.51 -19.51 -10.02
N ALA A 63 -3.55 -20.18 -10.48
CA ALA A 63 -3.65 -21.64 -10.36
C ALA A 63 -2.46 -22.35 -11.03
N GLY A 64 -1.78 -23.21 -10.27
CA GLY A 64 -0.60 -23.94 -10.73
C GLY A 64 0.68 -23.11 -10.86
N LYS A 65 0.67 -21.86 -10.35
CA LYS A 65 1.86 -21.01 -10.20
C LYS A 65 2.45 -21.13 -8.79
N LYS A 66 3.51 -20.38 -8.54
CA LYS A 66 4.17 -20.31 -7.24
C LYS A 66 3.21 -19.97 -6.11
N TYR A 67 2.34 -18.98 -6.31
CA TYR A 67 1.25 -18.66 -5.39
C TYR A 67 -0.09 -18.92 -6.06
N ALA A 68 -1.02 -19.59 -5.38
CA ALA A 68 -2.33 -19.89 -5.98
C ALA A 68 -3.12 -18.61 -6.28
N ASP A 69 -2.99 -17.61 -5.41
CA ASP A 69 -3.61 -16.30 -5.52
C ASP A 69 -2.81 -15.21 -4.79
N ARG A 70 -3.33 -13.98 -4.83
CA ARG A 70 -2.66 -12.83 -4.23
C ARG A 70 -2.71 -12.83 -2.70
N ASP A 71 -3.71 -13.47 -2.10
CA ASP A 71 -3.85 -13.55 -0.65
C ASP A 71 -2.83 -14.53 -0.08
N GLU A 72 -2.63 -15.67 -0.74
CA GLU A 72 -1.56 -16.60 -0.43
C GLU A 72 -0.18 -15.95 -0.55
N CYS A 73 0.09 -15.23 -1.64
CA CYS A 73 1.33 -14.48 -1.79
C CYS A 73 1.52 -13.50 -0.62
N THR A 74 0.49 -12.70 -0.31
CA THR A 74 0.58 -11.65 0.72
C THR A 74 0.82 -12.27 2.10
N ARG A 75 0.17 -13.40 2.40
CA ARG A 75 0.37 -14.17 3.63
C ARG A 75 1.82 -14.62 3.77
N GLU A 76 2.38 -15.23 2.74
CA GLU A 76 3.74 -15.78 2.78
C GLU A 76 4.82 -14.68 2.77
N ALA A 77 4.67 -13.69 1.89
CA ALA A 77 5.56 -12.53 1.85
C ALA A 77 5.51 -11.75 3.17
N GLY A 78 4.34 -11.64 3.81
CA GLY A 78 4.19 -11.03 5.13
C GLY A 78 4.85 -11.84 6.26
N GLN A 79 4.86 -13.18 6.17
CA GLN A 79 5.62 -14.01 7.10
C GLN A 79 7.13 -13.82 6.90
N ASN A 80 7.59 -13.76 5.65
CA ASN A 80 8.98 -13.49 5.32
C ASN A 80 9.43 -12.11 5.86
N ALA A 81 8.65 -11.06 5.59
CA ALA A 81 8.91 -9.70 6.07
C ALA A 81 8.99 -9.61 7.61
N ARG A 82 8.11 -10.32 8.33
CA ARG A 82 8.19 -10.43 9.80
C ARG A 82 9.50 -11.09 10.24
N GLY A 83 9.90 -12.16 9.55
CA GLY A 83 11.13 -12.90 9.83
C GLY A 83 12.40 -12.10 9.54
N THR A 84 12.38 -11.25 8.52
CA THR A 84 13.47 -10.32 8.17
C THR A 84 13.55 -9.17 9.18
N LEU A 85 12.44 -8.46 9.42
CA LEU A 85 12.45 -7.29 10.29
C LEU A 85 12.71 -7.67 11.74
N ARG A 86 12.06 -8.71 12.26
CA ARG A 86 12.11 -9.14 13.68
C ARG A 86 11.97 -7.96 14.64
N ALA A 87 10.73 -7.64 15.02
CA ALA A 87 10.43 -6.45 15.84
C ALA A 87 11.20 -6.40 17.17
N ASP A 88 11.62 -7.55 17.72
CA ASP A 88 12.48 -7.66 18.90
C ASP A 88 13.93 -7.19 18.66
N GLN A 89 14.41 -7.25 17.42
CA GLN A 89 15.79 -6.94 17.01
C GLN A 89 15.88 -5.68 16.11
N CYS A 90 14.73 -5.10 15.77
CA CYS A 90 14.60 -3.90 14.98
C CYS A 90 13.53 -3.06 15.66
N ALA A 91 13.91 -2.11 16.51
CA ALA A 91 12.94 -1.29 17.24
C ALA A 91 12.43 -0.11 16.41
N THR A 92 13.21 0.35 15.44
CA THR A 92 12.88 1.48 14.59
C THR A 92 13.30 1.19 13.17
N ILE A 93 12.36 1.39 12.25
CA ILE A 93 12.57 1.19 10.81
C ILE A 93 13.00 2.53 10.21
N ASP A 94 14.11 2.51 9.48
CA ASP A 94 14.54 3.63 8.67
C ASP A 94 13.67 3.68 7.41
N GLN A 95 12.85 4.73 7.31
CA GLN A 95 11.90 4.90 6.21
C GLN A 95 12.59 5.06 4.85
N ALA A 96 13.76 5.71 4.79
CA ALA A 96 14.49 5.89 3.54
C ALA A 96 15.05 4.55 3.07
N LYS A 97 15.60 3.76 3.98
CA LYS A 97 16.14 2.43 3.68
C LYS A 97 15.06 1.42 3.32
N LEU A 98 13.91 1.49 3.97
CA LEU A 98 12.74 0.73 3.53
C LEU A 98 12.34 1.13 2.10
N SER A 99 12.34 2.42 1.78
CA SER A 99 12.03 2.86 0.41
C SER A 99 13.04 2.35 -0.62
N ASP A 100 14.34 2.33 -0.27
CA ASP A 100 15.39 1.75 -1.12
C ASP A 100 15.10 0.26 -1.37
N CYS A 101 14.80 -0.50 -0.31
CA CYS A 101 14.41 -1.91 -0.42
C CYS A 101 13.18 -2.12 -1.31
N LEU A 102 12.11 -1.34 -1.12
CA LEU A 102 10.89 -1.47 -1.93
C LEU A 102 11.17 -1.21 -3.43
N ASN A 103 12.06 -0.27 -3.73
CA ASN A 103 12.49 -0.01 -5.10
C ASN A 103 13.32 -1.17 -5.67
N ASP A 104 14.20 -1.78 -4.89
CA ASP A 104 14.99 -2.91 -5.34
C ASP A 104 14.15 -4.16 -5.60
N ILE A 105 13.16 -4.45 -4.74
CA ILE A 105 12.17 -5.54 -4.97
C ILE A 105 11.47 -5.34 -6.31
N LYS A 106 11.03 -4.10 -6.60
CA LYS A 106 10.34 -3.78 -7.85
C LYS A 106 11.22 -4.03 -9.09
N ASN A 107 12.53 -3.83 -8.97
CA ASN A 107 13.49 -3.95 -10.06
C ASN A 107 14.20 -5.33 -10.10
N GLU A 108 13.91 -6.22 -9.16
CA GLU A 108 14.47 -7.56 -9.13
C GLU A 108 14.11 -8.35 -10.40
N ARG A 109 14.97 -9.25 -10.85
CA ARG A 109 14.68 -10.12 -12.01
C ARG A 109 13.65 -11.20 -11.64
N CYS A 110 12.87 -11.66 -12.63
CA CYS A 110 12.00 -12.82 -12.43
C CYS A 110 12.84 -14.10 -12.34
N ASN A 111 12.30 -15.12 -11.68
CA ASN A 111 12.94 -16.43 -11.49
C ASN A 111 14.23 -16.37 -10.65
N ASN A 112 14.20 -15.62 -9.54
CA ASN A 112 15.30 -15.68 -8.59
C ASN A 112 15.16 -16.96 -7.75
N PRO A 113 16.15 -17.87 -7.70
CA PRO A 113 16.03 -19.12 -6.92
C PRO A 113 15.93 -18.89 -5.40
N LEU A 114 16.15 -17.66 -4.92
CA LEU A 114 16.05 -17.29 -3.52
C LEU A 114 15.08 -16.12 -3.36
N ASP A 115 13.80 -16.45 -3.20
CA ASP A 115 12.68 -15.48 -3.18
C ASP A 115 12.39 -14.86 -1.80
N THR A 116 13.37 -14.81 -0.91
CA THR A 116 13.23 -14.16 0.39
C THR A 116 13.67 -12.70 0.33
N LEU A 117 13.10 -11.82 1.16
CA LEU A 117 13.52 -10.42 1.20
C LEU A 117 15.01 -10.27 1.53
N ASP A 118 15.57 -11.15 2.36
CA ASP A 118 16.98 -11.14 2.74
C ASP A 118 17.96 -11.34 1.57
N THR A 119 17.50 -11.78 0.40
CA THR A 119 18.36 -11.92 -0.80
C THR A 119 18.51 -10.59 -1.55
N VAL A 120 17.59 -9.66 -1.32
CA VAL A 120 17.70 -8.28 -1.77
C VAL A 120 18.50 -7.53 -0.72
N THR A 121 19.77 -7.21 -1.02
CA THR A 121 20.73 -6.66 -0.05
C THR A 121 20.19 -5.46 0.74
N SER A 122 19.45 -4.56 0.09
CA SER A 122 18.84 -3.38 0.72
C SER A 122 17.70 -3.72 1.68
N CYS A 123 17.07 -4.87 1.50
CA CYS A 123 15.98 -5.39 2.34
C CYS A 123 16.47 -6.21 3.52
N THR A 124 17.78 -6.28 3.76
CA THR A 124 18.30 -6.93 4.97
C THR A 124 18.01 -6.06 6.20
N ARG A 125 17.77 -6.71 7.34
CA ARG A 125 17.45 -6.02 8.60
C ARG A 125 18.48 -4.93 8.96
N SER A 126 19.78 -5.24 8.85
CA SER A 126 20.85 -4.30 9.16
C SER A 126 20.90 -3.07 8.26
N LYS A 127 20.20 -3.10 7.11
CA LYS A 127 20.04 -1.94 6.22
C LYS A 127 18.78 -1.16 6.52
N MET A 128 17.67 -1.83 6.87
CA MET A 128 16.38 -1.20 7.09
C MET A 128 16.15 -0.71 8.52
N CYS A 129 16.91 -1.20 9.49
CA CYS A 129 16.70 -0.88 10.90
C CYS A 129 17.72 0.17 11.38
N VAL A 130 17.24 1.12 12.17
CA VAL A 130 18.10 2.08 12.85
C VAL A 130 18.76 1.36 14.03
N GLU A 131 20.09 1.30 14.03
CA GLU A 131 20.83 0.80 15.19
C GLU A 131 20.71 1.81 16.35
N PRO A 132 20.37 1.37 17.57
CA PRO A 132 20.47 2.22 18.74
C PRO A 132 21.95 2.59 18.96
N LYS A 133 22.23 3.89 19.13
CA LYS A 133 23.57 4.38 19.50
C LYS A 133 23.90 4.07 20.95
#